data_AF-A0A846Q8L4-F1
#
_entry.id   AF-A0A846Q8L4-F1
#
_cell.length_a   1.000
_cell.length_b   1.000
_cell.length_c   1.000
_cell.angle_alpha   90.00
_cell.angle_beta   90.00
_cell.angle_gamma   90.00
#
_symmetry.space_group_name_H-M   'P 1'
#
loop_
_entity.id
_entity.type
_entity.pdbx_description
1 polymer ?
#
loop_
_entity_poly.entity_id
_entity_poly.type
_entity_poly.pdbx_seq_one_letter_code
_entity_poly.pdbx_strand_id
1 'polypeptide(L)' 'MKVSGKVVKYGDNINTDLIIPGKYLVLTDPQEMAKHAMEGLDESFT' A
#
# COMPACT_ATOMS: atom_id res chain seq x y z
N MET A 1 5.62 22.39 8.51
CA MET A 1 5.02 21.17 9.06
C MET A 1 6.14 20.19 9.41
N LYS A 2 6.11 19.53 10.57
CA LYS A 2 7.06 18.47 10.96
C LYS A 2 6.27 17.19 11.28
N VAL A 3 6.70 16.04 10.77
CA VAL A 3 6.07 14.72 10.96
C VAL A 3 7.15 13.72 11.40
N SER A 4 6.81 12.79 12.30
CA SER A 4 7.69 11.71 12.77
C SER A 4 6.92 10.39 12.85
N GLY A 5 7.56 9.27 12.53
CA GLY A 5 6.96 7.93 12.51
C GLY A 5 7.96 6.83 12.17
N LYS A 6 7.51 5.56 12.19
CA LYS A 6 8.33 4.40 11.80
C LYS A 6 8.53 4.40 10.28
N VAL A 7 9.76 4.15 9.83
CA VAL A 7 10.06 3.97 8.41
C VAL A 7 9.71 2.54 8.00
N VAL A 8 8.94 2.41 6.93
CA VAL A 8 8.81 1.18 6.15
C VAL A 8 9.57 1.40 4.84
N LYS A 9 10.61 0.61 4.59
CA LYS A 9 11.52 0.79 3.46
C LYS A 9 11.43 -0.41 2.53
N TYR A 10 11.13 -0.14 1.27
CA TYR A 10 11.16 -1.12 0.19
C TYR A 10 12.35 -0.89 -0.74
N GLY A 11 12.61 -1.85 -1.63
CA GLY A 11 13.70 -1.79 -2.61
C GLY A 11 13.35 -1.02 -3.87
N ASP A 12 14.02 -1.35 -4.97
CA ASP A 12 13.80 -0.75 -6.29
C ASP A 12 12.62 -1.39 -7.03
N ASN A 13 12.20 -0.78 -8.15
CA ASN A 13 11.18 -1.29 -9.06
C ASN A 13 9.78 -1.49 -8.44
N ILE A 14 9.43 -0.66 -7.45
CA ILE A 14 8.07 -0.63 -6.88
C ILE A 14 7.13 0.06 -7.87
N ASN A 15 6.12 -0.67 -8.35
CA ASN A 15 5.11 -0.16 -9.27
C ASN A 15 3.72 -0.10 -8.60
N THR A 16 2.72 0.37 -9.34
CA THR A 16 1.37 0.58 -8.80
C THR A 16 0.67 -0.71 -8.42
N ASP A 17 0.90 -1.82 -9.14
CA ASP A 17 0.27 -3.11 -8.82
C ASP A 17 0.81 -3.72 -7.53
N LEU A 18 2.06 -3.41 -7.17
CA LEU A 18 2.67 -3.79 -5.88
C LEU A 18 2.13 -2.95 -4.72
N ILE A 19 1.77 -1.68 -4.97
CA ILE A 19 1.20 -0.78 -3.97
C ILE A 19 -0.29 -1.07 -3.75
N ILE A 20 -1.05 -1.30 -4.83
CA ILE A 20 -2.46 -1.65 -4.78
C ILE A 20 -2.79 -2.59 -5.95
N PRO A 21 -3.01 -3.89 -5.70
CA PRO A 21 -3.35 -4.83 -6.75
C PRO A 21 -4.62 -4.44 -7.52
N GLY A 22 -4.60 -4.60 -8.84
CA GLY A 22 -5.70 -4.21 -9.73
C GLY A 22 -7.09 -4.76 -9.35
N LYS A 23 -7.15 -5.93 -8.68
CA LYS A 23 -8.40 -6.52 -8.16
C LYS A 23 -9.16 -5.60 -7.19
N TYR A 24 -8.48 -4.65 -6.54
CA TYR A 24 -9.07 -3.76 -5.54
C TYR A 24 -9.48 -2.39 -6.10
N LEU A 25 -9.26 -2.12 -7.39
CA LEU A 25 -9.62 -0.85 -8.02
C LEU A 25 -11.14 -0.65 -8.18
N VAL A 26 -11.93 -1.70 -7.94
CA VAL A 26 -13.39 -1.62 -7.86
C VAL A 26 -13.88 -1.01 -6.54
N LEU A 27 -13.02 -0.95 -5.51
CA LEU A 27 -13.37 -0.36 -4.22
C LEU A 27 -13.40 1.17 -4.33
N THR A 28 -14.48 1.76 -3.84
CA THR A 28 -14.66 3.22 -3.85
C THR A 28 -14.40 3.85 -2.48
N ASP A 29 -14.50 3.07 -1.39
CA ASP A 29 -14.15 3.53 -0.05
C ASP A 29 -12.62 3.48 0.13
N PRO A 30 -11.96 4.63 0.38
CA PRO A 30 -10.53 4.67 0.65
C PRO A 30 -10.11 3.84 1.86
N GLN A 31 -10.98 3.69 2.87
CA GLN A 31 -10.67 2.89 4.07
C GLN A 31 -10.62 1.40 3.73
N GLU A 32 -11.50 0.92 2.86
CA GLU A 32 -11.46 -0.46 2.38
C GLU A 32 -10.24 -0.68 1.47
N MET A 33 -9.91 0.29 0.60
CA MET A 33 -8.70 0.21 -0.24
C MET A 33 -7.41 0.19 0.61
N ALA A 34 -7.35 0.94 1.70
CA ALA A 34 -6.18 1.02 2.57
C ALA A 34 -5.80 -0.32 3.22
N LYS A 35 -6.78 -1.20 3.47
CA LYS A 35 -6.56 -2.57 4.00
C LYS A 35 -5.80 -3.48 3.04
N HIS A 36 -5.64 -3.07 1.79
CA HIS A 36 -4.96 -3.80 0.73
C HIS A 36 -3.69 -3.10 0.25
N ALA A 37 -3.27 -2.05 0.94
CA ALA A 37 -2.04 -1.32 0.62
C ALA A 37 -0.83 -2.24 0.77
N MET A 38 0.07 -2.20 -0.21
CA MET A 38 1.30 -2.99 -0.26
C MET A 38 1.11 -4.51 -0.26
N GLU A 39 -0.12 -5.04 -0.38
CA GLU A 39 -0.40 -6.50 -0.36
C GLU A 39 0.36 -7.26 -1.45
N GLY A 40 0.67 -6.60 -2.58
CA GLY A 40 1.46 -7.19 -3.66
C GLY A 40 2.93 -7.44 -3.31
N LEU A 41 3.42 -6.94 -2.18
CA LEU A 41 4.82 -7.00 -1.75
C LEU A 41 5.01 -7.43 -0.29
N ASP A 42 4.16 -6.96 0.62
CA ASP A 42 4.26 -7.13 2.06
C ASP A 42 2.87 -7.37 2.66
N GLU A 43 2.52 -8.64 2.86
CA GLU A 43 1.25 -9.06 3.49
C GLU A 43 1.13 -8.64 4.97
N SER A 44 2.22 -8.20 5.60
CA SER A 44 2.25 -7.76 7.00
C SER A 44 2.15 -6.24 7.18
N PHE A 45 2.00 -5.50 6.08
CA PHE A 45 2.00 -4.04 6.09
C PHE A 45 0.78 -3.42 6.77
N THR A 46 -0.41 -3.98 6.52
CA THR A 46 -1.72 -3.42 6.90
C THR A 46 -2.24 -3.91 8.24
#